data_AF-A0A1M5XQF3-F1
#
_entry.id   AF-A0A1M5XQF3-F1
#
_cell.length_a   1.000
_cell.length_b   1.000
_cell.length_c   1.000
_cell.angle_alpha   90.00
_cell.angle_beta   90.00
_cell.angle_gamma   90.00
#
_symmetry.space_group_name_H-M   'P 1'
#
loop_
_entity.id
_entity.type
_entity.pdbx_description
1 polymer ?
#
loop_
_entity_poly.entity_id
_entity_poly.type
_entity_poly.pdbx_seq_one_letter_code
_entity_poly.pdbx_strand_id
1 'polypeptide(L)'
;WDKQESATSFESDEITKEFIEENLDIGMTESQVIDLLGEADAIGVDAKDALPSWRYDIGAPGDYENEIDKQLGEGIVDAIDIEAIQNGTVKMQLFINWEDGKIIHVANSYLENGELVVYHLLSDGTIKYD
;
A
#
# COMPACT_ATOMS: atom_id res chain seq x y z
N TRP A 1 1.12 19.48 -33.65
CA TRP A 1 0.61 19.53 -32.27
C TRP A 1 0.93 18.20 -31.65
N ASP A 2 1.71 18.31 -30.58
CA ASP A 2 2.57 17.29 -30.01
C ASP A 2 1.80 16.07 -29.50
N LYS A 3 2.37 14.90 -29.80
CA LYS A 3 2.04 13.67 -29.09
C LYS A 3 2.59 13.85 -27.67
N GLN A 4 1.70 14.02 -26.71
CA GLN A 4 2.07 13.95 -25.30
C GLN A 4 2.43 12.49 -25.01
N GLU A 5 3.73 12.26 -24.81
CA GLU A 5 4.31 10.98 -24.49
C GLU A 5 3.75 10.47 -23.17
N SER A 6 3.12 9.29 -23.26
CA SER A 6 3.09 8.18 -22.30
C SER A 6 3.39 8.55 -20.84
N ALA A 7 2.36 8.62 -20.01
CA ALA A 7 2.51 8.23 -18.61
C ALA A 7 3.04 6.79 -18.61
N THR A 8 4.21 6.58 -18.04
CA THR A 8 4.74 5.24 -17.77
C THR A 8 3.80 4.58 -16.77
N SER A 9 2.88 3.77 -17.30
CA SER A 9 2.17 2.76 -16.50
C SER A 9 3.24 1.84 -15.94
N PHE A 10 3.59 1.98 -14.66
CA PHE A 10 4.33 0.95 -13.97
C PHE A 10 3.46 -0.32 -14.02
N GLU A 11 3.95 -1.37 -14.65
CA GLU A 11 3.29 -2.68 -14.50
C GLU A 11 3.52 -3.11 -13.05
N SER A 12 2.44 -3.42 -12.34
CA SER A 12 2.45 -3.80 -10.91
C SER A 12 3.37 -4.99 -10.59
N ASP A 13 3.79 -5.73 -11.63
CA ASP A 13 4.75 -6.84 -11.55
C ASP A 13 6.17 -6.41 -11.13
N GLU A 14 6.57 -5.13 -11.29
CA GLU A 14 7.91 -4.64 -10.91
C GLU A 14 8.04 -4.23 -9.43
N ILE A 15 6.93 -4.01 -8.72
CA ILE A 15 6.96 -3.60 -7.32
C ILE A 15 7.25 -4.83 -6.43
N THR A 16 8.38 -4.81 -5.75
CA THR A 16 8.82 -5.85 -4.78
C THR A 16 8.84 -5.30 -3.36
N LYS A 17 8.99 -6.17 -2.35
CA LYS A 17 9.15 -5.72 -0.97
C LYS A 17 10.40 -4.85 -0.79
N GLU A 18 11.49 -5.19 -1.47
CA GLU A 18 12.73 -4.41 -1.45
C GLU A 18 12.50 -3.03 -2.07
N PHE A 19 11.74 -2.94 -3.18
CA PHE A 19 11.41 -1.65 -3.77
C PHE A 19 10.66 -0.75 -2.77
N ILE A 20 9.67 -1.31 -2.05
CA ILE A 20 8.94 -0.58 -1.00
C ILE A 20 9.88 -0.13 0.11
N GLU A 21 10.70 -1.03 0.65
CA GLU A 21 11.65 -0.75 1.74
C GLU A 21 12.74 0.26 1.37
N GLU A 22 13.13 0.34 0.09
CA GLU A 22 14.20 1.22 -0.39
C GLU A 22 13.72 2.59 -0.91
N ASN A 23 12.45 2.72 -1.31
CA ASN A 23 11.95 3.91 -2.02
C ASN A 23 10.83 4.66 -1.29
N LEU A 24 10.16 4.06 -0.30
CA LEU A 24 9.22 4.78 0.56
C LEU A 24 9.89 5.25 1.84
N ASP A 25 9.76 6.54 2.10
CA ASP A 25 10.31 7.19 3.28
C ASP A 25 9.23 8.03 4.00
N ILE A 26 9.37 8.10 5.33
CA ILE A 26 8.59 9.04 6.14
C ILE A 26 8.79 10.47 5.64
N GLY A 27 7.70 11.21 5.52
CA GLY A 27 7.71 12.59 5.06
C GLY A 27 7.53 12.79 3.56
N MET A 28 7.50 11.71 2.75
CA MET A 28 7.10 11.79 1.35
C MET A 28 5.67 12.33 1.21
N THR A 29 5.44 13.12 0.17
CA THR A 29 4.12 13.67 -0.15
C THR A 29 3.29 12.71 -1.00
N GLU A 30 1.98 12.89 -0.98
CA GLU A 30 1.04 12.16 -1.84
C GLU A 30 1.47 12.15 -3.32
N SER A 31 1.87 13.30 -3.88
CA SER A 31 2.34 13.39 -5.27
C SER A 31 3.59 12.55 -5.52
N GLN A 32 4.53 12.50 -4.57
CA GLN A 32 5.75 11.70 -4.74
C GLN A 32 5.43 10.20 -4.68
N VAL A 33 4.45 9.80 -3.89
CA VAL A 33 3.98 8.41 -3.85
C VAL A 33 3.24 8.06 -5.13
N ILE A 34 2.40 8.96 -5.66
CA ILE A 34 1.72 8.74 -6.95
C ILE A 34 2.74 8.62 -8.08
N ASP A 35 3.77 9.46 -8.11
CA ASP A 35 4.84 9.36 -9.12
C ASP A 35 5.62 8.04 -9.01
N LEU A 36 5.70 7.44 -7.81
CA LEU A 36 6.45 6.20 -7.54
C LEU A 36 5.63 4.93 -7.77
N LEU A 37 4.36 4.92 -7.34
CA LEU A 37 3.52 3.73 -7.25
C LEU A 37 2.27 3.80 -8.15
N GLY A 38 1.90 4.98 -8.61
CA GLY A 38 0.60 5.25 -9.22
C GLY A 38 -0.47 5.61 -8.19
N GLU A 39 -1.73 5.63 -8.64
CA GLU A 39 -2.88 5.88 -7.78
C GLU A 39 -3.14 4.71 -6.83
N ALA A 40 -3.64 5.00 -5.63
CA ALA A 40 -4.03 3.97 -4.67
C ALA A 40 -5.28 3.20 -5.13
N ASP A 41 -5.34 1.91 -4.81
CA ASP A 41 -6.51 1.04 -5.09
C ASP A 41 -7.69 1.36 -4.15
N ALA A 42 -7.40 1.83 -2.95
CA ALA A 42 -8.40 2.34 -2.01
C ALA A 42 -7.88 3.52 -1.19
N ILE A 43 -8.78 4.47 -0.90
CA ILE A 43 -8.52 5.65 -0.06
C ILE A 43 -9.62 5.73 1.00
N GLY A 44 -9.21 5.87 2.25
CA GLY A 44 -10.12 5.97 3.38
C GLY A 44 -9.39 6.44 4.64
N VAL A 45 -9.78 5.87 5.78
CA VAL A 45 -9.11 6.10 7.06
C VAL A 45 -8.74 4.80 7.74
N ASP A 46 -7.71 4.80 8.58
CA ASP A 46 -7.40 3.66 9.43
C ASP A 46 -8.47 3.46 10.52
N ALA A 47 -8.62 2.22 11.02
CA ALA A 47 -9.70 1.88 11.93
C ALA A 47 -9.46 2.37 13.38
N LYS A 48 -8.21 2.69 13.73
CA LYS A 48 -7.78 2.91 15.12
C LYS A 48 -7.81 4.39 15.50
N ASP A 49 -7.20 5.23 14.68
CA ASP A 49 -6.93 6.64 14.93
C ASP A 49 -7.64 7.54 13.89
N ALA A 50 -8.29 6.95 12.88
CA ALA A 50 -9.02 7.63 11.81
C ALA A 50 -8.15 8.61 11.00
N LEU A 51 -6.87 8.31 10.87
CA LEU A 51 -5.93 9.01 9.99
C LEU A 51 -6.20 8.60 8.54
N PRO A 52 -5.99 9.51 7.57
CA PRO A 52 -6.07 9.14 6.17
C PRO A 52 -5.16 7.94 5.87
N SER A 53 -5.71 6.98 5.12
CA SER A 53 -5.07 5.72 4.78
C SER A 53 -5.26 5.44 3.30
N TRP A 54 -4.15 5.10 2.63
CA TRP A 54 -4.16 4.63 1.24
C TRP A 54 -3.74 3.17 1.22
N ARG A 55 -4.42 2.36 0.41
CA ARG A 55 -4.06 0.95 0.18
C ARG A 55 -3.68 0.70 -1.27
N TYR A 56 -2.65 -0.10 -1.45
CA TYR A 56 -2.25 -0.68 -2.73
C TYR A 56 -2.31 -2.20 -2.66
N ASP A 57 -2.97 -2.81 -3.63
CA ASP A 57 -3.15 -4.25 -3.80
C ASP A 57 -2.18 -4.77 -4.88
N ILE A 58 -0.90 -4.83 -4.51
CA ILE A 58 0.20 -5.04 -5.46
C ILE A 58 0.16 -6.48 -5.99
N GLY A 59 0.24 -6.61 -7.32
CA GLY A 59 0.18 -7.90 -8.03
C GLY A 59 -1.20 -8.54 -8.06
N ALA A 60 -2.25 -7.82 -7.63
CA ALA A 60 -3.63 -8.28 -7.73
C ALA A 60 -4.14 -8.23 -9.18
N PRO A 61 -5.10 -9.11 -9.56
CA PRO A 61 -5.80 -8.96 -10.84
C PRO A 61 -6.62 -7.66 -10.85
N GLY A 62 -6.81 -7.05 -12.02
CA GLY A 62 -7.44 -5.72 -12.13
C GLY A 62 -8.92 -5.65 -11.73
N ASP A 63 -9.57 -6.79 -11.49
CA ASP A 63 -10.93 -6.89 -10.95
C ASP A 63 -10.96 -7.30 -9.46
N TYR A 64 -9.80 -7.31 -8.79
CA TYR A 64 -9.71 -7.56 -7.37
C TYR A 64 -10.38 -6.44 -6.56
N GLU A 65 -11.22 -6.83 -5.60
CA GLU A 65 -11.75 -5.96 -4.58
C GLU A 65 -11.50 -6.59 -3.21
N ASN A 66 -10.89 -5.84 -2.29
CA ASN A 66 -10.82 -6.25 -0.89
C ASN A 66 -12.17 -5.97 -0.21
N GLU A 67 -13.00 -7.01 -0.11
CA GLU A 67 -14.31 -6.96 0.53
C GLU A 67 -14.25 -6.84 2.06
N ILE A 68 -13.07 -6.99 2.68
CA ILE A 68 -12.93 -7.04 4.14
C ILE A 68 -13.02 -5.64 4.74
N ASP A 69 -12.56 -4.60 4.04
CA ASP A 69 -12.74 -3.20 4.46
C ASP A 69 -14.21 -2.87 4.74
N LYS A 70 -15.13 -3.37 3.91
CA LYS A 70 -16.58 -3.16 4.06
C LYS A 70 -17.12 -3.73 5.38
N GLN A 71 -16.40 -4.69 5.99
CA GLN A 71 -16.75 -5.27 7.29
C GLN A 71 -16.25 -4.43 8.46
N LEU A 72 -15.23 -3.59 8.26
CA LEU A 72 -14.72 -2.66 9.28
C LEU A 72 -15.63 -1.44 9.45
N GLY A 73 -16.22 -0.97 8.35
CA GLY A 73 -17.19 0.13 8.33
C GLY A 73 -17.05 1.01 7.09
N GLU A 74 -18.01 1.90 6.87
CA GLU A 74 -17.98 2.80 5.71
C GLU A 74 -16.76 3.75 5.77
N GLY A 75 -15.93 3.73 4.73
CA GLY A 75 -14.75 4.59 4.60
C GLY A 75 -13.51 4.13 5.35
N ILE A 76 -13.54 2.97 6.03
CA ILE A 76 -12.36 2.40 6.68
C ILE A 76 -11.56 1.58 5.65
N VAL A 77 -10.26 1.85 5.57
CA VAL A 77 -9.28 1.18 4.71
C VAL A 77 -8.10 0.77 5.58
N ASP A 78 -8.21 -0.43 6.16
CA ASP A 78 -7.27 -0.96 7.17
C ASP A 78 -7.32 -2.50 7.28
N ALA A 79 -8.03 -3.19 6.38
CA ALA A 79 -8.15 -4.64 6.43
C ALA A 79 -7.09 -5.33 5.57
N ILE A 80 -6.25 -6.17 6.20
CA ILE A 80 -5.35 -7.06 5.47
C ILE A 80 -6.12 -8.28 4.95
N ASP A 81 -6.13 -8.51 3.64
CA ASP A 81 -6.68 -9.74 3.03
C ASP A 81 -5.66 -10.88 3.06
N ILE A 82 -5.53 -11.46 4.26
CA ILE A 82 -4.58 -12.55 4.53
C ILE A 82 -4.83 -13.75 3.62
N GLU A 83 -6.08 -14.08 3.31
CA GLU A 83 -6.41 -15.23 2.46
C GLU A 83 -5.94 -15.00 1.02
N ALA A 84 -6.17 -13.81 0.46
CA ALA A 84 -5.69 -13.45 -0.87
C ALA A 84 -4.17 -13.41 -0.96
N ILE A 85 -3.47 -12.97 0.09
CA ILE A 85 -2.01 -13.03 0.16
C ILE A 85 -1.53 -14.49 0.23
N GLN A 86 -2.15 -15.30 1.09
CA GLN A 86 -1.77 -16.70 1.30
C GLN A 86 -1.97 -17.57 0.05
N ASN A 87 -3.01 -17.31 -0.73
CA ASN A 87 -3.33 -18.05 -1.95
C ASN A 87 -2.66 -17.47 -3.21
N GLY A 88 -1.96 -16.33 -3.09
CA GLY A 88 -1.22 -15.67 -4.17
C GLY A 88 -2.08 -14.84 -5.12
N THR A 89 -3.35 -14.56 -4.79
CA THR A 89 -4.20 -13.62 -5.54
C THR A 89 -3.68 -12.19 -5.43
N VAL A 90 -3.17 -11.82 -4.26
CA VAL A 90 -2.49 -10.55 -4.01
C VAL A 90 -1.05 -10.87 -3.61
N LYS A 91 -0.07 -10.22 -4.23
CA LYS A 91 1.34 -10.46 -3.92
C LYS A 91 1.73 -9.78 -2.60
N MET A 92 1.33 -8.53 -2.44
CA MET A 92 1.55 -7.73 -1.23
C MET A 92 0.40 -6.73 -1.05
N GLN A 93 0.12 -6.38 0.19
CA GLN A 93 -0.83 -5.32 0.51
C GLN A 93 -0.13 -4.23 1.32
N LEU A 94 -0.09 -3.03 0.74
CA LEU A 94 0.63 -1.88 1.28
C LEU A 94 -0.37 -0.85 1.79
N PHE A 95 -0.18 -0.42 3.02
CA PHE A 95 -0.90 0.69 3.63
C PHE A 95 0.06 1.85 3.89
N ILE A 96 -0.40 3.06 3.56
CA ILE A 96 0.30 4.31 3.85
C ILE A 96 -0.64 5.21 4.62
N ASN A 97 -0.26 5.58 5.84
CA ASN A 97 -0.99 6.54 6.65
C ASN A 97 -0.35 7.93 6.57
N TRP A 98 -1.22 8.93 6.60
CA TRP A 98 -0.84 10.31 6.30
C TRP A 98 -1.13 11.24 7.48
N GLU A 99 -0.25 12.22 7.67
CA GLU A 99 -0.50 13.39 8.50
C GLU A 99 0.05 14.62 7.78
N ASP A 100 -0.73 15.70 7.73
CA ASP A 100 -0.35 16.95 7.04
C ASP A 100 0.17 16.75 5.59
N GLY A 101 -0.44 15.81 4.85
CA GLY A 101 -0.10 15.48 3.46
C GLY A 101 1.23 14.75 3.29
N LYS A 102 1.74 14.12 4.36
CA LYS A 102 3.00 13.40 4.38
C LYS A 102 2.86 12.01 5.00
N ILE A 103 3.65 11.05 4.52
CA ILE A 103 3.73 9.72 5.12
C ILE A 103 4.18 9.84 6.57
N ILE A 104 3.44 9.20 7.48
CA ILE A 104 3.85 8.99 8.87
C ILE A 104 3.99 7.51 9.25
N HIS A 105 3.42 6.61 8.46
CA HIS A 105 3.52 5.16 8.69
C HIS A 105 3.35 4.43 7.37
N VAL A 106 4.19 3.42 7.16
CA VAL A 106 4.05 2.43 6.09
C VAL A 106 3.89 1.06 6.73
N ALA A 107 2.92 0.28 6.26
CA ALA A 107 2.77 -1.13 6.60
C ALA A 107 2.66 -1.95 5.31
N ASN A 108 3.53 -2.93 5.10
CA ASN A 108 3.51 -3.79 3.91
C ASN A 108 3.41 -5.26 4.33
N SER A 109 2.32 -5.92 3.95
CA SER A 109 2.06 -7.32 4.25
C SER A 109 2.35 -8.20 3.03
N TYR A 110 3.14 -9.26 3.21
CA TYR A 110 3.53 -10.17 2.12
C TYR A 110 3.91 -11.56 2.67
N LEU A 111 4.01 -12.55 1.78
CA LEU A 111 4.56 -13.86 2.14
C LEU A 111 6.09 -13.89 2.02
N GLU A 112 6.76 -14.38 3.05
CA GLU A 112 8.18 -14.75 3.02
C GLU A 112 8.35 -16.17 3.56
N ASN A 113 8.94 -17.05 2.77
CA ASN A 113 9.09 -18.49 3.12
C ASN A 113 7.77 -19.19 3.48
N GLY A 114 6.63 -18.70 2.97
CA GLY A 114 5.30 -19.24 3.24
C GLY A 114 4.65 -18.72 4.53
N GLU A 115 5.31 -17.82 5.25
CA GLU A 115 4.77 -17.14 6.43
C GLU A 115 4.36 -15.71 6.05
N LEU A 116 3.27 -15.23 6.64
CA LEU A 116 2.87 -13.82 6.51
C LEU A 116 3.82 -12.98 7.35
N VAL A 117 4.42 -11.98 6.71
CA VAL A 117 5.28 -10.99 7.35
C VAL A 117 4.65 -9.62 7.14
N VAL A 118 4.71 -8.77 8.17
CA VAL A 118 4.31 -7.36 8.04
C VAL A 118 5.51 -6.46 8.34
N TYR A 119 6.02 -5.79 7.30
CA TYR A 119 7.00 -4.72 7.44
C TYR A 119 6.32 -3.43 7.92
N HIS A 120 6.93 -2.74 8.88
CA HIS A 120 6.49 -1.43 9.35
C HIS A 120 7.64 -0.41 9.31
N LEU A 121 7.38 0.75 8.72
CA LEU A 121 8.21 1.96 8.86
C LEU A 121 7.43 3.01 9.65
N LEU A 122 7.84 3.26 10.90
CA LEU A 122 7.18 4.19 11.81
C LEU A 122 7.66 5.63 11.63
N SER A 123 6.89 6.59 12.15
CA SER A 123 7.14 8.03 11.99
C SER A 123 8.50 8.52 12.51
N ASP A 124 9.13 7.80 13.44
CA ASP A 124 10.47 8.08 13.95
C ASP A 124 11.60 7.42 13.13
N GLY A 125 11.24 6.77 12.03
CA GLY A 125 12.14 5.99 11.17
C GLY A 125 12.42 4.58 11.68
N THR A 126 11.79 4.14 12.77
CA THR A 126 11.95 2.77 13.28
C THR A 126 11.33 1.77 12.32
N ILE A 127 12.10 0.73 12.00
CA ILE A 127 11.62 -0.43 11.25
C ILE A 127 11.27 -1.57 12.20
N LYS A 128 10.12 -2.23 11.96
CA LYS A 128 9.68 -3.44 12.67
C LYS A 128 9.14 -4.48 11.69
N TYR A 129 9.17 -5.74 12.11
CA TYR A 129 8.55 -6.86 11.41
C TYR A 129 7.69 -7.63 12.41
N ASP A 130 6.43 -7.87 12.04
CA ASP A 130 5.49 -8.75 12.76
C ASP A 130 5.28 -10.08 12.02
#